data_AF-A0A077KGQ6-F1
#
_entry.id   AF-A0A077KGQ6-F1
#
_cell.length_a   1.000
_cell.length_b   1.000
_cell.length_c   1.000
_cell.angle_alpha   90.00
_cell.angle_beta   90.00
_cell.angle_gamma   90.00
#
_symmetry.space_group_name_H-M   'P 1'
#
loop_
_entity.id
_entity.type
_entity.pdbx_description
1 polymer ?
#
loop_
_entity_poly.entity_id
_entity_poly.type
_entity_poly.pdbx_seq_one_letter_code
_entity_poly.pdbx_strand_id
1 'polypeptide(L)'
;MFYVNIFNISEETLKLNLSNNTGGLVREIGHLYDKNKDRLHKGVSYMIPIDDVNNLISIETGESAQFILKSKLEEIENGQFLDFKGANFNVKQDETYYFQIEYLGAKSDMVPFNID
;
A
#
# COMPACT_ATOMS: atom_id res chain seq x y z
N MET A 1 3.45 -9.07 4.28
CA MET A 1 4.40 -7.93 4.25
C MET A 1 4.71 -7.63 2.79
N PHE A 2 4.68 -6.35 2.41
CA PHE A 2 4.89 -5.92 1.03
C PHE A 2 6.11 -5.00 0.96
N TYR A 3 6.94 -5.20 -0.07
CA TYR A 3 8.10 -4.38 -0.37
C TYR A 3 7.81 -3.54 -1.60
N VAL A 4 7.96 -2.23 -1.45
CA VAL A 4 7.70 -1.26 -2.51
C VAL A 4 9.01 -0.59 -2.83
N ASN A 5 9.47 -0.74 -4.08
CA ASN A 5 10.65 -0.04 -4.56
C ASN A 5 10.22 0.99 -5.59
N ILE A 6 10.62 2.24 -5.37
CA ILE A 6 10.44 3.33 -6.34
C ILE A 6 11.82 3.64 -6.90
N PHE A 7 11.99 3.50 -8.21
CA PHE A 7 13.24 3.78 -8.92
C PHE A 7 13.08 5.03 -9.77
N ASN A 8 14.01 5.98 -9.65
CA ASN A 8 13.98 7.20 -10.44
C ASN A 8 14.75 7.00 -11.75
N ILE A 9 14.01 6.71 -12.83
CA ILE A 9 14.55 6.61 -14.20
C ILE A 9 14.55 7.94 -14.96
N SER A 10 14.06 9.01 -14.35
CA SER A 10 13.96 10.31 -14.99
C SER A 10 15.30 11.06 -14.93
N GLU A 11 15.42 12.14 -15.69
CA GLU A 11 16.62 12.99 -15.67
C GLU A 11 16.63 13.97 -14.48
N GLU A 12 15.53 14.06 -13.72
CA GLU A 12 15.35 15.01 -12.61
C GLU A 12 15.23 14.29 -11.26
N THR A 13 15.58 14.98 -10.17
CA THR A 13 15.34 14.47 -8.80
C THR A 13 13.84 14.34 -8.53
N LEU A 14 13.40 13.13 -8.17
CA LEU A 14 12.02 12.86 -7.83
C LEU A 14 11.74 13.29 -6.38
N LYS A 15 10.82 14.24 -6.20
CA LYS A 15 10.38 14.69 -4.86
C LYS A 15 9.01 14.12 -4.55
N LEU A 16 8.98 13.17 -3.62
CA LEU A 16 7.77 12.49 -3.15
C LEU A 16 7.37 13.04 -1.79
N ASN A 17 6.09 13.37 -1.65
CA ASN A 17 5.51 13.72 -0.36
C ASN A 17 4.65 12.55 0.09
N LEU A 18 5.25 11.62 0.82
CA LEU A 18 4.61 10.38 1.25
C LEU A 18 4.67 10.27 2.76
N SER A 19 3.61 9.71 3.34
CA SER A 19 3.62 9.34 4.75
C SER A 19 4.72 8.31 5.00
N ASN A 20 5.45 8.47 6.10
CA ASN A 20 6.55 7.55 6.47
C ASN A 20 6.06 6.30 7.22
N ASN A 21 4.77 6.21 7.51
CA ASN A 21 4.16 5.09 8.21
C ASN A 21 3.33 4.24 7.25
N THR A 22 3.29 2.93 7.49
CA THR A 22 2.62 1.96 6.61
C THR A 22 1.14 2.29 6.34
N GLY A 23 0.40 2.76 7.34
CA GLY A 23 -1.02 3.06 7.19
C GLY A 23 -1.29 4.28 6.33
N GLY A 24 -0.55 5.37 6.53
CA GLY A 24 -0.61 6.55 5.67
C GLY A 24 -0.25 6.21 4.23
N LEU A 25 0.87 5.50 4.01
CA LEU A 25 1.32 5.07 2.69
C LEU A 25 0.25 4.23 1.97
N VAL A 26 -0.33 3.23 2.64
CA VAL A 26 -1.38 2.41 2.02
C VAL A 26 -2.65 3.20 1.78
N ARG A 27 -3.04 4.16 2.63
CA ARG A 27 -4.20 5.05 2.39
C ARG A 27 -3.99 5.90 1.14
N GLU A 28 -2.83 6.50 0.99
CA GLU A 28 -2.48 7.41 -0.09
C GLU A 28 -2.36 6.69 -1.43
N ILE A 29 -1.57 5.61 -1.50
CA ILE A 29 -1.15 5.05 -2.79
C ILE A 29 -1.48 3.57 -2.98
N GLY A 30 -1.78 2.83 -1.90
CA GLY A 30 -2.01 1.39 -1.94
C GLY A 30 -3.42 1.00 -2.39
N HIS A 31 -3.53 0.09 -3.36
CA HIS A 31 -4.79 -0.45 -3.88
C HIS A 31 -4.77 -1.98 -3.89
N LEU A 32 -5.89 -2.61 -3.52
CA LEU A 32 -6.07 -4.05 -3.61
C LEU A 32 -7.20 -4.38 -4.59
N TYR A 33 -7.04 -5.52 -5.26
CA TYR A 33 -7.98 -6.07 -6.21
C TYR A 33 -8.22 -7.54 -5.91
N ASP A 34 -9.43 -8.02 -6.18
CA ASP A 34 -9.78 -9.43 -6.03
C ASP A 34 -9.26 -10.29 -7.21
N LYS A 35 -9.57 -11.59 -7.19
CA LYS A 35 -9.20 -12.53 -8.26
C LYS A 35 -9.71 -12.16 -9.65
N ASN A 36 -10.81 -11.39 -9.74
CA ASN A 36 -11.39 -10.89 -10.99
C ASN A 36 -10.78 -9.56 -11.42
N LYS A 37 -9.83 -9.02 -10.65
CA LYS A 37 -9.23 -7.69 -10.79
C LYS A 37 -10.22 -6.55 -10.55
N ASP A 38 -11.28 -6.81 -9.79
CA ASP A 38 -12.17 -5.77 -9.29
C ASP A 38 -11.55 -5.11 -8.06
N ARG A 39 -11.58 -3.77 -8.03
CA ARG A 39 -10.96 -3.00 -6.94
C ARG A 39 -11.74 -3.17 -5.65
N LEU A 40 -11.06 -3.57 -4.59
CA LEU A 40 -11.65 -3.66 -3.27
C LEU A 40 -11.85 -2.28 -2.65
N HIS A 41 -12.94 -2.16 -1.88
CA HIS A 41 -13.13 -0.99 -1.02
C HIS A 41 -12.12 -1.02 0.14
N LYS A 42 -11.47 0.12 0.35
CA LYS A 42 -10.55 0.35 1.46
C LYS A 42 -11.34 0.86 2.65
N GLY A 43 -11.35 0.11 3.74
CA GLY A 43 -11.78 0.62 5.04
C GLY A 43 -10.68 1.49 5.64
N VAL A 44 -11.04 2.68 6.13
CA VAL A 44 -10.11 3.61 6.75
C VAL A 44 -10.54 3.84 8.18
N SER A 45 -9.73 3.39 9.14
CA SER A 45 -9.96 3.68 10.56
C SER A 45 -9.20 4.95 10.95
N TYR A 46 -9.94 6.06 11.10
CA TYR A 46 -9.39 7.35 11.54
C TYR A 46 -9.08 7.41 13.05
N MET A 47 -9.37 6.33 13.81
CA MET A 47 -9.13 6.26 15.25
C MET A 47 -7.71 5.79 15.62
N ILE A 48 -6.96 5.24 14.68
CA ILE A 48 -5.54 4.90 14.92
C ILE A 48 -4.75 6.20 14.75
N PRO A 49 -4.04 6.68 15.80
CA PRO A 49 -3.22 7.88 15.71
C PRO A 49 -2.29 7.75 14.52
N ILE A 50 -2.49 8.64 13.55
CA ILE A 50 -1.62 8.74 12.41
C ILE A 50 -0.57 9.73 12.86
N ASP A 51 0.61 9.23 13.21
CA ASP A 51 1.81 10.06 13.17
C ASP A 51 2.11 10.30 11.67
N ASP A 52 1.26 11.07 10.98
CA ASP A 52 1.43 11.49 9.60
C ASP A 52 2.49 12.59 9.58
N VAL A 53 3.73 12.18 9.84
CA VAL A 53 4.87 12.96 9.42
C VAL A 53 5.08 12.64 7.95
N ASN A 54 4.47 13.47 7.11
CA ASN A 54 4.77 13.49 5.69
C ASN A 54 6.24 13.84 5.53
N ASN A 55 7.02 12.87 5.06
CA ASN A 55 8.43 13.05 4.82
C ASN A 55 8.61 13.38 3.35
N LEU A 56 9.31 14.48 3.08
CA LEU A 56 9.79 14.75 1.74
C LEU A 56 10.92 13.75 1.44
N ILE A 57 10.63 12.80 0.57
CA ILE A 57 11.61 11.83 0.10
C ILE A 57 12.10 12.32 -1.26
N SER A 58 13.40 12.59 -1.34
CA SER A 58 14.06 12.92 -2.59
C SER A 58 14.80 11.68 -3.08
N ILE A 59 14.53 11.27 -4.32
CA ILE A 59 15.21 10.14 -4.98
C ILE A 59 16.00 10.74 -6.14
N GLU A 60 17.32 10.72 -6.06
CA GLU A 60 18.17 11.25 -7.13
C GLU A 60 18.07 10.41 -8.41
N THR A 61 18.52 10.97 -9.52
CA THR A 61 18.54 10.29 -10.82
C THR A 61 19.34 8.99 -10.74
N GLY A 62 18.70 7.88 -11.11
CA GLY A 62 19.29 6.54 -11.05
C GLY A 62 19.31 5.90 -9.66
N GLU A 63 18.70 6.52 -8.64
CA GLU A 63 18.57 5.95 -7.30
C GLU A 63 17.18 5.33 -7.05
N SER A 64 17.04 4.64 -5.92
CA SER A 64 15.76 4.08 -5.46
C SER A 64 15.50 4.35 -3.99
N ALA A 65 14.22 4.36 -3.64
CA ALA A 65 13.75 4.28 -2.26
C ALA A 65 12.93 3.00 -2.07
N GLN A 66 13.09 2.36 -0.90
CA GLN A 66 12.31 1.20 -0.50
C GLN A 66 11.39 1.55 0.67
N PHE A 67 10.14 1.12 0.57
CA PHE A 67 9.15 1.19 1.63
C PHE A 67 8.69 -0.22 2.01
N ILE A 68 8.57 -0.45 3.31
CA ILE A 68 8.09 -1.72 3.85
C ILE A 68 6.69 -1.51 4.42
N LEU A 69 5.71 -2.16 3.79
CA LEU A 69 4.32 -2.13 4.22
C LEU A 69 4.03 -3.39 5.02
N LYS A 70 4.10 -3.25 6.35
CA LYS A 70 3.72 -4.31 7.27
C LYS A 70 2.20 -4.47 7.28
N SER A 71 1.75 -5.68 6.98
CA SER A 71 0.35 -6.05 7.00
C SER A 71 0.12 -7.13 8.05
N LYS A 72 -1.09 -7.15 8.61
CA LYS A 72 -1.53 -8.21 9.52
C LYS A 72 -2.92 -8.67 9.08
N LEU A 73 -3.13 -9.96 9.06
CA LEU A 73 -4.46 -10.53 8.88
C LEU A 73 -5.17 -10.53 10.24
N GLU A 74 -6.37 -9.95 10.28
CA GLU A 74 -7.17 -9.87 11.49
C GLU A 74 -8.53 -10.51 11.24
N GLU A 75 -9.00 -11.26 12.24
CA GLU A 75 -10.29 -11.92 12.23
C GLU A 75 -11.23 -11.19 13.20
N ILE A 76 -12.44 -10.95 12.74
CA ILE A 76 -13.59 -10.47 13.53
C ILE A 76 -14.71 -11.48 13.35
N GLU A 77 -15.66 -11.50 14.28
CA GLU A 77 -16.70 -12.53 14.40
C GLU A 77 -17.38 -12.94 13.08
N ASN A 78 -17.46 -12.05 12.08
CA ASN A 78 -18.08 -12.31 10.79
C ASN A 78 -17.21 -11.97 9.56
N GLY A 79 -15.88 -11.89 9.70
CA GLY A 79 -15.03 -11.59 8.55
C GLY A 79 -13.54 -11.52 8.85
N GLN A 80 -12.77 -11.44 7.77
CA GLN A 80 -11.32 -11.34 7.83
C GLN A 80 -10.90 -10.08 7.07
N PHE A 81 -9.94 -9.34 7.62
CA PHE A 81 -9.41 -8.15 6.97
C PHE A 81 -7.88 -8.12 7.02
N LEU A 82 -7.30 -7.65 5.92
CA LEU A 82 -5.88 -7.35 5.84
C LEU A 82 -5.66 -5.91 6.29
N ASP A 83 -5.11 -5.73 7.49
CA ASP A 83 -4.82 -4.43 8.09
C ASP A 83 -3.38 -3.99 7.83
N PHE A 84 -3.23 -2.71 7.51
CA PHE A 84 -1.96 -2.01 7.32
C PHE A 84 -1.84 -0.86 8.32
N LYS A 85 -2.13 -1.08 9.61
CA LYS A 85 -2.14 -0.05 10.66
C LYS A 85 -3.14 1.07 10.33
N GLY A 86 -4.39 0.70 10.07
CA GLY A 86 -5.51 1.64 9.90
C GLY A 86 -5.94 1.93 8.46
N ALA A 87 -5.33 1.27 7.49
CA ALA A 87 -5.92 1.01 6.18
C ALA A 87 -6.21 -0.49 6.11
N ASN A 88 -7.47 -0.88 5.89
CA ASN A 88 -7.84 -2.29 5.86
C ASN A 88 -8.68 -2.65 4.65
N PHE A 89 -8.66 -3.92 4.30
CA PHE A 89 -9.38 -4.49 3.18
C PHE A 89 -10.03 -5.79 3.62
N ASN A 90 -11.33 -5.95 3.33
CA ASN A 90 -12.00 -7.22 3.55
C ASN A 90 -11.42 -8.25 2.57
N VAL A 91 -10.99 -9.38 3.11
CA VAL A 91 -10.40 -10.48 2.35
C VAL A 91 -11.02 -11.80 2.79
N LYS A 92 -10.77 -12.85 2.02
CA LYS A 92 -11.16 -14.22 2.33
C LYS A 92 -9.94 -15.11 2.24
N GLN A 93 -9.91 -16.11 3.11
CA GLN A 93 -8.95 -17.19 3.06
C GLN A 93 -9.06 -17.97 1.74
N ASP A 94 -7.96 -18.57 1.31
CA ASP A 94 -7.81 -19.35 0.09
C ASP A 94 -8.14 -18.58 -1.21
N GLU A 95 -7.99 -17.25 -1.20
CA GLU A 95 -8.17 -16.42 -2.39
C GLU A 95 -6.89 -15.66 -2.79
N THR A 96 -6.71 -15.50 -4.10
CA THR A 96 -5.68 -14.65 -4.69
C THR A 96 -6.18 -13.22 -4.83
N TYR A 97 -5.36 -12.29 -4.37
CA TYR A 97 -5.55 -10.86 -4.49
C TYR A 97 -4.39 -10.23 -5.24
N TYR A 98 -4.56 -8.99 -5.67
CA TYR A 98 -3.50 -8.23 -6.34
C TYR A 98 -3.28 -6.91 -5.63
N PHE A 99 -2.01 -6.59 -5.39
CA PHE A 99 -1.60 -5.30 -4.83
C PHE A 99 -1.07 -4.40 -5.95
N GLN A 100 -1.48 -3.13 -5.95
CA GLN A 100 -0.97 -2.11 -6.87
C GLN A 100 -0.72 -0.83 -6.11
N ILE A 101 0.27 -0.07 -6.59
CA ILE A 101 0.51 1.30 -6.14
C ILE A 101 0.17 2.27 -7.25
N GLU A 102 -0.51 3.35 -6.88
CA GLU A 102 -0.82 4.47 -7.76
C GLU A 102 -0.40 5.78 -7.11
N TYR A 103 0.43 6.56 -7.80
CA TYR A 103 0.87 7.87 -7.32
C TYR A 103 0.93 8.86 -8.49
N LEU A 104 0.28 10.03 -8.34
CA LEU A 104 0.17 11.07 -9.37
C LEU A 104 -0.28 10.54 -10.74
N GLY A 105 -1.16 9.53 -10.75
CA GLY A 105 -1.68 8.89 -11.97
C GLY A 105 -0.78 7.84 -12.61
N ALA A 106 0.46 7.67 -12.12
CA ALA A 106 1.32 6.56 -12.50
C ALA A 106 0.98 5.32 -11.66
N LYS A 107 0.92 4.15 -12.31
CA LYS A 107 0.56 2.87 -11.69
C LYS A 107 1.70 1.86 -11.81
N SER A 108 1.96 1.11 -10.75
CA SER A 108 2.79 -0.09 -10.83
C SER A 108 2.05 -1.21 -11.55
N ASP A 109 2.78 -2.27 -11.89
CA ASP A 109 2.16 -3.57 -12.18
C ASP A 109 1.38 -4.08 -10.96
N MET A 110 0.37 -4.91 -11.22
CA MET A 110 -0.38 -5.62 -10.20
C MET A 110 0.39 -6.87 -9.76
N VAL A 111 0.72 -6.95 -8.47
CA VAL A 111 1.48 -8.08 -7.90
C VAL A 111 0.51 -9.02 -7.19
N PRO A 112 0.41 -10.29 -7.62
CA PRO A 112 -0.48 -11.27 -6.99
C PRO A 112 0.06 -11.72 -5.63
N PHE A 113 -0.84 -12.03 -4.70
CA PHE A 113 -0.55 -12.70 -3.44
C PHE A 113 -1.77 -13.51 -2.97
N ASN A 114 -1.55 -14.53 -2.16
CA ASN A 114 -2.62 -15.33 -1.58
C ASN A 114 -2.83 -14.96 -0.10
N ILE A 115 -4.07 -15.11 0.35
CA ILE A 115 -4.38 -15.20 1.78
C ILE A 115 -4.49 -16.69 2.11
N ASP A 116 -3.46 -17.21 2.80
CA ASP A 116 -3.41 -18.59 3.29
C ASP A 116 -4.08 -18.72 4.67
#